data_AF-A0A2J6T3Z1-F1
#
_entry.id   AF-A0A2J6T3Z1-F1
#
_cell.length_a   1.000
_cell.length_b   1.000
_cell.length_c   1.000
_cell.angle_alpha   90.00
_cell.angle_beta   90.00
_cell.angle_gamma   90.00
#
_symmetry.space_group_name_H-M   'P 1'
#
loop_
_entity.id
_entity.type
_entity.pdbx_description
1 polymer ?
#
loop_
_entity_poly.entity_id
_entity_poly.type
_entity_poly.pdbx_seq_one_letter_code
_entity_poly.pdbx_strand_id
1 'polypeptide(L)'
;EKELFKQLEKDYKDMKCDLEKQVTIVQDIRDSRSERVPWLYDITGFPYYLTTLKDEEIWSSYKLPPKKELNADSEDTKDPNLVRILVIAEAALRDAYRLCSNTSLDRKMTQ
;
A
#
# COMPACT_ATOMS: atom_id res chain seq x y z
N GLU A 1 -27.04 -36.18 20.60
CA GLU A 1 -25.66 -35.62 20.55
C GLU A 1 -25.00 -35.70 19.18
N LYS A 2 -24.77 -36.88 18.59
CA LYS A 2 -24.07 -37.00 17.29
C LYS A 2 -24.71 -36.21 16.13
N GLU A 3 -26.04 -36.10 16.08
CA GLU A 3 -26.71 -35.26 15.08
C GLU A 3 -26.48 -33.77 15.30
N LEU A 4 -26.44 -33.31 16.56
CA LEU A 4 -26.17 -31.91 16.88
C LEU A 4 -24.78 -31.49 16.42
N PHE A 5 -23.78 -32.38 16.56
CA PHE A 5 -22.43 -32.12 16.05
C PHE A 5 -22.38 -32.08 14.52
N LYS A 6 -23.13 -32.95 13.82
CA LYS A 6 -23.23 -32.90 12.36
C LYS A 6 -23.89 -31.60 11.87
N GLN A 7 -24.94 -31.16 12.56
CA GLN A 7 -25.61 -29.90 12.27
C GLN A 7 -24.66 -28.73 12.46
N LEU A 8 -23.95 -28.68 13.59
CA LEU A 8 -22.98 -27.62 13.89
C LEU A 8 -21.82 -27.57 12.88
N GLU A 9 -21.32 -28.72 12.43
CA GLU A 9 -20.27 -28.77 11.41
C GLU A 9 -20.77 -28.22 10.07
N LYS A 10 -22.04 -28.49 9.72
CA LYS A 10 -22.67 -27.93 8.54
C LYS A 10 -22.81 -26.41 8.65
N ASP A 11 -23.33 -25.93 9.77
CA ASP A 11 -23.53 -24.50 10.02
C ASP A 11 -22.19 -23.74 10.02
N TYR A 12 -21.13 -24.34 10.59
CA TYR A 12 -19.77 -23.78 10.54
C TYR A 12 -19.25 -23.65 9.10
N LYS A 13 -19.45 -24.68 8.27
CA LYS A 13 -19.02 -24.63 6.85
C LYS A 13 -19.80 -23.57 6.07
N ASP A 14 -21.11 -23.47 6.30
CA ASP A 14 -21.96 -22.47 5.64
C ASP A 14 -21.55 -21.04 6.05
N MET A 15 -21.37 -20.80 7.35
CA MET A 15 -20.90 -19.52 7.88
C MET A 15 -19.53 -19.13 7.30
N LYS A 16 -18.61 -20.10 7.19
CA LYS A 16 -17.28 -19.86 6.62
C LYS A 16 -17.37 -19.48 5.14
N CYS A 17 -18.19 -20.18 4.36
CA CYS A 17 -18.40 -19.85 2.95
C CYS A 17 -19.05 -18.48 2.76
N ASP A 18 -19.99 -18.09 3.62
CA ASP A 18 -20.61 -16.76 3.56
C ASP A 18 -19.65 -15.65 3.98
N LEU A 19 -18.80 -15.89 4.98
CA LEU A 19 -17.72 -14.98 5.33
C LEU A 19 -16.74 -14.81 4.17
N GLU A 20 -16.30 -15.90 3.53
CA GLU A 20 -15.43 -15.84 2.35
C GLU A 20 -16.08 -15.03 1.22
N LYS A 21 -17.38 -15.21 0.95
CA LYS A 21 -18.11 -14.40 -0.05
C LYS A 21 -18.21 -12.92 0.34
N GLN A 22 -18.47 -12.60 1.61
CA GLN A 22 -18.61 -11.21 2.06
C GLN A 22 -17.27 -10.47 2.18
N VAL A 23 -16.18 -11.18 2.46
CA VAL A 23 -14.82 -10.62 2.53
C VAL A 23 -14.21 -10.48 1.13
N THR A 24 -14.82 -11.08 0.10
CA THR A 24 -14.29 -10.99 -1.27
C THR A 24 -14.44 -9.59 -1.89
N ILE A 25 -15.40 -8.76 -1.46
CA ILE A 25 -15.69 -7.47 -2.12
C ILE A 25 -15.85 -6.37 -1.08
N VAL A 26 -15.09 -5.27 -1.24
CA VAL A 26 -15.20 -4.07 -0.40
C VAL A 26 -16.59 -3.44 -0.59
N GLN A 27 -17.40 -3.43 0.45
CA GLN A 27 -18.72 -2.77 0.40
C GLN A 27 -18.56 -1.24 0.40
N ASP A 28 -19.51 -0.55 -0.24
CA ASP A 28 -19.55 0.91 -0.27
C ASP A 28 -19.72 1.46 1.17
N ILE A 29 -18.76 2.27 1.61
CA ILE A 29 -18.70 2.87 2.95
C ILE A 29 -19.53 4.17 3.01
N ARG A 30 -20.36 4.42 1.98
CA ARG A 30 -21.23 5.59 1.83
C ARG A 30 -21.95 5.96 3.12
N ASP A 31 -22.43 4.98 3.88
CA ASP A 31 -23.25 5.25 5.07
C ASP A 31 -22.46 5.31 6.39
N SER A 32 -21.17 4.93 6.42
CA SER A 32 -20.44 4.77 7.69
C SER A 32 -19.57 5.97 8.10
N ARG A 33 -19.35 6.97 7.23
CA ARG A 33 -18.52 8.14 7.56
C ARG A 33 -19.16 9.45 7.10
N SER A 34 -19.62 10.23 8.07
CA SER A 34 -20.24 11.56 7.91
C SER A 34 -19.22 12.68 7.62
N GLU A 35 -17.94 12.45 7.89
CA GLU A 35 -16.86 13.42 7.66
C GLU A 35 -16.18 13.12 6.32
N ARG A 36 -16.84 13.50 5.21
CA ARG A 36 -16.31 13.27 3.87
C ARG A 36 -15.41 14.40 3.44
N VAL A 37 -14.26 14.02 2.87
CA VAL A 37 -13.35 14.95 2.20
C VAL A 37 -13.85 15.14 0.77
N PRO A 38 -14.41 16.32 0.40
CA PRO A 38 -15.11 16.49 -0.87
C PRO A 38 -14.23 16.21 -2.08
N TRP A 39 -12.96 16.64 -2.07
CA TRP A 39 -12.05 16.40 -3.19
C TRP A 39 -11.75 14.90 -3.44
N LEU A 40 -11.81 14.07 -2.40
CA LEU A 40 -11.53 12.64 -2.52
C LEU A 40 -12.73 11.86 -3.08
N TYR A 41 -13.95 12.35 -2.86
CA TYR A 41 -15.17 11.72 -3.39
C TYR A 41 -15.59 12.32 -4.72
N ASP A 42 -15.69 13.66 -4.77
CA ASP A 42 -16.36 14.37 -5.86
C ASP A 42 -15.43 14.60 -7.06
N ILE A 43 -14.12 14.71 -6.83
CA ILE A 43 -13.15 14.99 -7.90
C ILE A 43 -12.46 13.70 -8.37
N THR A 44 -12.00 12.86 -7.45
CA THR A 44 -11.21 11.66 -7.83
C THR A 44 -12.07 10.41 -7.97
N GLY A 45 -13.26 10.36 -7.39
CA GLY A 45 -14.12 9.16 -7.39
C GLY A 45 -13.46 7.93 -6.74
N PHE A 46 -12.35 8.12 -6.02
CA PHE A 46 -11.49 7.05 -5.53
C PHE A 46 -12.20 6.01 -4.64
N PRO A 47 -13.10 6.39 -3.73
CA PRO A 47 -13.84 5.42 -2.91
C PRO A 47 -14.70 4.47 -3.74
N TYR A 48 -15.29 4.94 -4.86
CA TYR A 48 -16.09 4.10 -5.74
C TYR A 48 -15.25 3.06 -6.48
N TYR A 49 -14.01 3.42 -6.83
CA TYR A 49 -13.06 2.50 -7.46
C TYR A 49 -12.73 1.31 -6.55
N LEU A 50 -12.68 1.51 -5.23
CA LEU A 50 -12.42 0.44 -4.28
C LEU A 50 -13.59 -0.54 -4.14
N THR A 51 -14.84 -0.11 -4.36
CA THR A 51 -16.02 -0.96 -4.14
C THR A 51 -16.12 -2.18 -5.08
N THR A 52 -15.40 -2.16 -6.19
CA THR A 52 -15.37 -3.25 -7.17
C THR A 52 -14.16 -4.16 -7.03
N LEU A 53 -13.18 -3.76 -6.22
CA LEU A 53 -11.92 -4.47 -6.04
C LEU A 53 -12.03 -5.51 -4.94
N LYS A 54 -11.33 -6.63 -5.13
CA LYS A 54 -11.14 -7.63 -4.09
C LYS A 54 -9.99 -7.24 -3.18
N ASP A 55 -10.05 -7.69 -1.93
CA ASP A 55 -8.97 -7.48 -0.96
C ASP A 55 -7.63 -8.01 -1.50
N GLU A 56 -7.62 -9.16 -2.20
CA GLU A 56 -6.39 -9.70 -2.80
C GLU A 56 -5.78 -8.79 -3.86
N GLU A 57 -6.60 -8.09 -4.64
CA GLU A 57 -6.15 -7.14 -5.68
C GLU A 57 -5.58 -5.86 -5.04
N ILE A 58 -6.21 -5.39 -3.96
CA ILE A 58 -5.72 -4.28 -3.16
C ILE A 58 -4.36 -4.65 -2.55
N TRP A 59 -4.25 -5.81 -1.90
CA TRP A 59 -3.00 -6.29 -1.30
C TRP A 59 -1.89 -6.49 -2.33
N SER A 60 -2.24 -7.01 -3.51
CA SER A 60 -1.27 -7.19 -4.60
C SER A 60 -0.70 -5.86 -5.09
N SER A 61 -1.48 -4.78 -5.03
CA SER A 61 -1.04 -3.44 -5.42
C SER A 61 0.00 -2.84 -4.45
N TYR A 62 -0.01 -3.26 -3.18
CA TYR A 62 1.01 -2.90 -2.20
C TYR A 62 2.27 -3.77 -2.27
N LYS A 63 2.27 -4.81 -3.09
CA LYS A 63 3.42 -5.69 -3.25
C LYS A 63 4.53 -4.93 -3.96
N LEU A 64 5.43 -4.37 -3.15
CA LEU A 64 6.60 -3.68 -3.68
C LEU A 64 7.39 -4.64 -4.56
N PRO A 65 7.96 -4.14 -5.68
CA PRO A 65 8.92 -4.91 -6.45
C PRO A 65 10.02 -5.41 -5.51
N PRO A 66 10.54 -6.64 -5.72
CA PRO A 66 11.66 -7.12 -4.94
C PRO A 66 12.77 -6.09 -5.01
N LYS A 67 13.33 -5.75 -3.84
CA LYS A 67 14.43 -4.80 -3.71
C LYS A 67 15.63 -5.38 -4.46
N LYS A 68 15.75 -5.08 -5.76
CA LYS A 68 17.02 -5.27 -6.46
C LYS A 68 18.00 -4.39 -5.71
N GLU A 69 18.93 -5.01 -4.99
CA GLU A 69 20.17 -4.35 -4.62
C GLU A 69 20.73 -3.82 -5.94
N LEU A 70 20.66 -2.51 -6.11
CA LEU A 70 21.21 -1.83 -7.26
C LEU A 70 22.73 -1.93 -7.15
N ASN A 71 23.25 -3.11 -7.43
CA ASN A 71 24.66 -3.28 -7.72
C ASN A 71 24.91 -2.44 -8.96
N ALA A 72 25.69 -1.37 -8.77
CA ALA A 72 26.05 -0.42 -9.80
C ALA A 72 26.75 -1.09 -11.00
N ASP A 73 27.12 -2.37 -10.87
CA ASP A 73 27.93 -3.12 -11.82
C ASP A 73 27.14 -4.16 -12.65
N SER A 74 25.82 -4.31 -12.47
CA SER A 74 25.05 -5.20 -13.35
C SER A 74 24.71 -4.50 -14.67
N GLU A 75 25.37 -4.92 -15.73
CA GLU A 75 25.32 -4.41 -17.10
C GLU A 75 23.99 -4.71 -17.83
N ASP A 76 23.09 -5.47 -17.21
CA ASP A 76 21.88 -5.97 -17.85
C ASP A 76 20.61 -5.41 -17.19
N THR A 77 19.82 -4.65 -17.96
CA THR A 77 18.49 -4.06 -17.63
C THR A 77 18.42 -2.76 -16.78
N LYS A 78 19.32 -1.80 -17.00
CA LYS A 78 19.14 -0.43 -16.48
C LYS A 78 18.25 0.39 -17.42
N ASP A 79 16.96 0.52 -17.12
CA ASP A 79 16.12 1.57 -17.72
C ASP A 79 16.86 2.91 -17.53
N PRO A 80 17.28 3.58 -18.62
CA PRO A 80 18.06 4.81 -18.53
C PRO A 80 17.31 5.92 -17.77
N ASN A 81 15.98 5.91 -17.80
CA ASN A 81 15.16 6.85 -17.04
C ASN A 81 15.23 6.55 -15.54
N LEU A 82 15.19 5.28 -15.14
CA LEU A 82 15.30 4.89 -13.73
C LEU A 82 16.66 5.30 -13.15
N VAL A 83 17.75 5.06 -13.89
CA VAL A 83 19.10 5.50 -13.47
C VAL A 83 19.14 7.02 -13.32
N ARG A 84 18.61 7.76 -14.30
CA ARG A 84 18.57 9.23 -14.25
C ARG A 84 17.77 9.74 -13.05
N ILE A 85 16.61 9.14 -12.76
CA ILE A 85 15.76 9.50 -11.62
C ILE A 85 16.52 9.27 -10.31
N LEU A 86 17.19 8.12 -10.17
CA LEU A 86 17.95 7.78 -8.97
C LEU A 86 19.11 8.74 -8.72
N VAL A 87 19.87 9.09 -9.76
CA VAL A 87 20.98 10.05 -9.66
C VAL A 87 20.48 11.43 -9.25
N ILE A 88 19.38 11.91 -9.84
CA ILE A 88 18.79 13.21 -9.48
C ILE A 88 18.27 13.18 -8.02
N ALA A 89 17.59 12.10 -7.62
CA ALA A 89 17.07 11.95 -6.27
C ALA A 89 18.20 11.92 -5.22
N GLU A 90 19.29 11.19 -5.49
CA GLU A 90 20.46 11.16 -4.60
C GLU A 90 21.08 12.56 -4.44
N ALA A 91 21.29 13.28 -5.56
CA ALA A 91 21.83 14.63 -5.52
C ALA A 91 20.95 15.58 -4.70
N ALA A 92 19.63 15.57 -4.93
CA ALA A 92 18.68 16.39 -4.20
C ALA A 92 18.67 16.08 -2.69
N LEU A 93 18.75 14.81 -2.31
CA LEU A 93 18.81 14.39 -0.90
C LEU A 93 20.12 14.82 -0.24
N ARG A 94 21.25 14.73 -0.94
CA ARG A 94 22.54 15.23 -0.45
C ARG A 94 22.54 16.74 -0.26
N ASP A 95 21.95 17.49 -1.19
CA ASP A 95 21.84 18.93 -1.10
C ASP A 95 20.92 19.36 0.04
N ALA A 96 19.77 18.70 0.20
CA ALA A 96 18.87 18.92 1.33
C ALA A 96 19.55 18.59 2.66
N TYR A 97 20.28 17.48 2.74
CA TYR A 97 21.04 17.12 3.93
C TYR A 97 22.10 18.16 4.25
N ARG A 98 22.87 18.64 3.25
CA ARG A 98 23.83 19.73 3.43
C ARG A 98 23.17 21.00 3.94
N LEU A 99 22.05 21.40 3.34
CA LEU A 99 21.30 22.58 3.74
C LEU A 99 20.87 22.47 5.21
N CYS A 100 20.19 21.38 5.57
CA CYS A 100 19.74 21.12 6.94
C CYS A 100 20.90 21.03 7.94
N SER A 101 22.04 20.43 7.54
CA SER A 101 23.23 20.32 8.38
C SER A 101 23.94 21.67 8.59
N ASN A 102 23.93 22.55 7.58
CA ASN A 102 24.54 23.87 7.65
C ASN A 102 23.67 24.87 8.43
N THR A 103 22.35 24.68 8.44
CA THR A 103 21.40 25.52 9.18
C THR A 103 21.08 25.00 10.60
N SER A 104 21.66 23.87 11.01
CA SER A 104 21.49 23.34 12.36
C SER A 104 22.13 24.28 13.38
N LEU A 105 21.31 24.81 14.29
CA LEU A 105 21.71 25.78 15.32
C LEU A 105 22.59 25.14 16.42
N ASP A 106 22.63 23.81 16.49
CA ASP A 106 23.42 23.04 17.46
C ASP A 106 24.51 22.24 16.72
N ARG A 107 25.58 22.94 16.37
CA ARG A 107 26.72 22.44 15.60
C ARG A 107 27.58 21.54 16.48
N LYS A 108 27.17 20.28 16.67
CA LYS A 108 28.05 19.21 17.13
C LYS A 108 28.21 18.15 16.05
N MET A 109 29.19 18.39 15.16
CA MET A 109 29.80 17.31 14.41
C MET A 109 30.73 16.56 15.37
N THR A 110 30.26 15.39 15.82
CA THR A 110 31.12 14.31 16.28
C THR A 110 32.27 14.11 15.29
N GLN A 111 33.49 14.18 15.80
CA GLN A 111 34.68 13.64 15.19
C GLN A 111 34.82 12.17 15.61
#